data_AF-A0A6G0NCX6-F1
#
_entry.id   AF-A0A6G0NCX6-F1
#
_cell.length_a   1.000
_cell.length_b   1.000
_cell.length_c   1.000
_cell.angle_alpha   90.00
_cell.angle_beta   90.00
_cell.angle_gamma   90.00
#
_symmetry.space_group_name_H-M   'P 1'
#
loop_
_entity.id
_entity.type
_entity.pdbx_description
1 polymer ?
#
loop_
_entity_poly.entity_id
_entity_poly.type
_entity_poly.pdbx_seq_one_letter_code
_entity_poly.pdbx_strand_id
1 'polypeptide(L)'
;MSKLEKTTCILTLLGVLMQTDTAERRRGNGEREKFHYYLPFVGRVCRPSFARCLGVQPLTIQRYKKRVRDGNIAAKVHGNRLNKNASKIDLVWLVKWFKEFAAEVGEVVPVRVRMQKTKDGMVKKYYSREDYTLLPATFTWEALYDEMHKFVSLGLRVCEPARSIFRKLLSVHCPNIKIRSAQSNVCDLCTIYQSRMRRGATAEQVEELGQHTESARRMRREYKKDKAAVHASDGSSSDVAVLVMDFSQNLTIPSVTTTPFQWYFCSLLAVNVFGIFYENEGAQTNYVYDEFVSGKGRDQINSMIQHFIRTVLLPAGKMHLIVYADNCSGQNKNNYVIKFFLAQVQMGVFERIDYKFFVKGHTKNSCDRGFGHIRRHVGRADCWKMDHIVSAVNEAATSSSAVHISRGNEFFKSYKPLVTELYKKLVGVQQYQIFSMEATKPGVVQCKKGPDDEPVEQDLRRKVDGVLTESTKVERMLTHFLEDLSPPSLNAEKKTELYTKIRPYVPYEFQDDPIYTAPSQDQLDDAKSAKQARREHRAAMANAAKENSDRRGRNEGSTSAATKKRKTNSE
;
A
#
# COMPACT_ATOMS: atom_id res chain seq x y z
N MET A 1 61.21 -4.08 -10.92
CA MET A 1 60.55 -2.93 -11.58
C MET A 1 59.05 -3.13 -11.54
N SER A 2 58.33 -2.28 -10.82
CA SER A 2 56.86 -2.29 -10.77
C SER A 2 56.26 -2.02 -12.15
N LYS A 3 54.99 -2.40 -12.37
CA LYS A 3 54.30 -2.17 -13.65
C LYS A 3 54.25 -0.68 -14.04
N LEU A 4 54.20 0.20 -13.04
CA LEU A 4 54.20 1.64 -13.21
C LEU A 4 55.59 2.17 -13.57
N GLU A 5 56.64 1.74 -12.86
CA GLU A 5 58.04 2.05 -13.19
C GLU A 5 58.40 1.59 -14.60
N LYS A 6 57.97 0.38 -14.98
CA LYS A 6 58.20 -0.19 -16.31
C LYS A 6 57.52 0.62 -17.41
N THR A 7 56.29 1.07 -17.16
CA THR A 7 55.56 1.92 -18.12
C THR A 7 56.22 3.29 -18.26
N THR A 8 56.65 3.88 -17.14
CA THR A 8 57.33 5.17 -17.13
C THR A 8 58.67 5.09 -17.85
N CYS A 9 59.50 4.08 -17.54
CA CYS A 9 60.78 3.84 -18.21
C CYS A 9 60.63 3.70 -19.74
N ILE A 10 59.64 2.94 -20.22
CA ILE A 10 59.41 2.78 -21.67
C ILE A 10 58.96 4.10 -22.31
N LEU A 11 58.07 4.87 -21.67
CA LEU A 11 57.61 6.16 -22.19
C LEU A 11 58.74 7.19 -22.23
N THR A 12 59.61 7.23 -21.21
CA THR A 12 60.79 8.09 -21.18
C THR A 12 61.79 7.71 -22.27
N LEU A 13 62.12 6.42 -22.43
CA LEU A 13 63.00 5.95 -23.50
C LEU A 13 62.46 6.30 -24.89
N LEU A 14 61.15 6.12 -25.12
CA LEU A 14 60.53 6.48 -26.39
C LEU A 14 60.47 7.99 -26.63
N GLY A 15 60.34 8.80 -25.57
CA GLY A 15 60.39 10.26 -25.65
C GLY A 15 61.78 10.79 -26.00
N VAL A 16 62.83 10.25 -25.38
CA VAL A 16 64.23 10.62 -25.65
C VAL A 16 64.67 10.19 -27.05
N LEU A 17 64.20 9.04 -27.54
CA LEU A 17 64.57 8.48 -28.84
C LEU A 17 63.73 9.00 -30.02
N MET A 18 62.86 9.98 -29.78
CA MET A 18 62.06 10.64 -30.82
C MET A 18 62.93 11.74 -31.46
N GLN A 19 63.38 11.53 -32.70
CA GLN A 19 63.96 12.63 -33.48
C GLN A 19 62.84 13.53 -33.99
N THR A 20 62.94 14.82 -33.68
CA THR A 20 62.17 15.89 -34.36
C THR A 20 62.62 15.96 -35.82
N ASP A 21 61.67 16.02 -36.74
CA ASP A 21 61.94 15.95 -38.18
C ASP A 21 62.85 17.11 -38.66
N THR A 22 63.99 16.78 -39.28
CA THR A 22 64.96 17.77 -39.82
C THR A 22 65.06 17.73 -41.35
N ALA A 23 64.08 17.17 -42.07
CA ALA A 23 64.15 17.06 -43.53
C ALA A 23 63.50 18.25 -44.27
N GLU A 24 64.26 18.94 -45.13
CA GLU A 24 63.82 20.14 -45.87
C GLU A 24 62.95 19.88 -47.13
N ARG A 25 62.75 18.63 -47.58
CA ARG A 25 61.82 18.31 -48.70
C ARG A 25 61.10 16.96 -48.52
N ARG A 26 59.78 16.93 -48.79
CA ARG A 26 58.93 15.73 -48.70
C ARG A 26 58.20 15.45 -50.03
N ARG A 27 58.06 14.16 -50.40
CA ARG A 27 57.05 13.65 -51.38
C ARG A 27 56.06 12.76 -50.61
N GLY A 28 54.82 13.24 -50.40
CA GLY A 28 53.70 12.52 -49.76
C GLY A 28 53.23 13.09 -48.42
N ASN A 29 51.92 12.97 -48.13
CA ASN A 29 51.20 13.60 -46.98
C ASN A 29 51.42 12.92 -45.62
N GLY A 30 52.52 12.20 -45.42
CA GLY A 30 52.79 11.50 -44.16
C GLY A 30 54.04 12.02 -43.48
N GLU A 31 53.90 12.64 -42.31
CA GLU A 31 55.04 12.87 -41.41
C GLU A 31 55.53 11.50 -40.90
N ARG A 32 56.68 11.04 -41.42
CA ARG A 32 57.31 9.80 -40.96
C ARG A 32 58.50 10.13 -40.07
N GLU A 33 58.20 10.55 -38.85
CA GLU A 33 59.21 10.60 -37.79
C GLU A 33 59.70 9.18 -37.46
N LYS A 34 61.01 8.94 -37.62
CA LYS A 34 61.64 7.65 -37.38
C LYS A 34 62.05 7.54 -35.91
N PHE A 35 61.56 6.50 -35.23
CA PHE A 35 62.06 6.14 -33.90
C PHE A 35 63.21 5.15 -34.07
N HIS A 36 64.41 5.53 -33.65
CA HIS A 36 65.55 4.63 -33.55
C HIS A 36 65.50 3.93 -32.19
N TYR A 37 65.20 2.63 -32.15
CA TYR A 37 65.23 1.89 -30.88
C TYR A 37 66.68 1.66 -30.47
N TYR A 38 67.04 2.15 -29.30
CA TYR A 38 68.38 2.01 -28.75
C TYR A 38 68.27 1.37 -27.37
N LEU A 39 69.12 0.37 -27.11
CA LEU A 39 69.25 -0.23 -25.80
C LEU A 39 70.61 0.16 -25.21
N PRO A 40 70.68 0.60 -23.94
CA PRO A 40 71.95 0.89 -23.27
C PRO A 40 72.91 -0.30 -23.41
N PHE A 41 74.18 -0.02 -23.71
CA PHE A 41 75.27 -1.00 -23.90
C PHE A 41 75.16 -1.96 -25.10
N VAL A 42 74.04 -1.97 -25.84
CA VAL A 42 73.84 -2.85 -27.02
C VAL A 42 73.82 -2.08 -28.33
N GLY A 43 73.34 -0.83 -28.31
CA GLY A 43 73.24 -0.02 -29.51
C GLY A 43 71.85 -0.04 -30.15
N ARG A 44 71.81 0.25 -31.45
CA ARG A 44 70.57 0.31 -32.24
C ARG A 44 70.01 -1.09 -32.48
N VAL A 45 68.74 -1.30 -32.14
CA VAL A 45 68.05 -2.58 -32.31
C VAL A 45 66.75 -2.44 -33.12
N CYS A 46 66.22 -3.56 -33.59
CA CYS A 46 64.89 -3.59 -34.22
C CYS A 46 63.76 -3.55 -33.17
N ARG A 47 62.56 -3.13 -33.59
CA ARG A 47 61.37 -3.02 -32.71
C ARG A 47 61.05 -4.31 -31.94
N PRO A 48 61.08 -5.52 -32.56
CA PRO A 48 60.82 -6.75 -31.84
C PRO A 48 61.84 -7.02 -30.73
N SER A 49 63.13 -6.80 -30.99
CA SER A 49 64.19 -6.98 -29.99
C SER A 49 64.07 -5.97 -28.85
N PHE A 50 63.77 -4.70 -29.16
CA PHE A 50 63.48 -3.68 -28.14
C PHE A 50 62.30 -4.06 -27.24
N ALA A 51 61.21 -4.53 -27.85
CA ALA A 51 60.02 -4.95 -27.12
C ALA A 51 60.29 -6.19 -26.25
N ARG A 52 61.07 -7.16 -26.75
CA ARG A 52 61.45 -8.38 -26.03
C ARG A 52 62.36 -8.07 -24.83
N CYS A 53 63.38 -7.23 -24.99
CA CYS A 53 64.24 -6.81 -23.88
C CYS A 53 63.47 -6.07 -22.78
N LEU A 54 62.46 -5.28 -23.16
CA LEU A 54 61.59 -4.58 -22.22
C LEU A 54 60.41 -5.46 -21.76
N GLY A 55 60.34 -6.74 -22.14
CA GLY A 55 59.28 -7.67 -21.77
C GLY A 55 57.86 -7.17 -22.05
N VAL A 56 57.65 -6.56 -23.22
CA VAL A 56 56.34 -6.07 -23.70
C VAL A 56 56.08 -6.52 -25.14
N GLN A 57 54.80 -6.58 -25.52
CA GLN A 57 54.41 -6.88 -26.89
C GLN A 57 54.73 -5.70 -27.84
N PRO A 58 55.14 -5.94 -29.10
CA PRO A 58 55.42 -4.86 -30.06
C PRO A 58 54.25 -3.88 -30.25
N LEU A 59 53.00 -4.34 -30.16
CA LEU A 59 51.80 -3.49 -30.23
C LEU A 59 51.73 -2.49 -29.07
N THR A 60 52.19 -2.86 -27.88
CA THR A 60 52.26 -1.97 -26.71
C THR A 60 53.18 -0.79 -26.99
N ILE A 61 54.33 -1.03 -27.63
CA ILE A 61 55.24 0.04 -28.07
C ILE A 61 54.56 1.00 -29.05
N GLN A 62 53.66 0.52 -29.93
CA GLN A 62 52.90 1.40 -30.84
C GLN A 62 51.95 2.33 -30.10
N ARG A 63 51.25 1.81 -29.10
CA ARG A 63 50.31 2.60 -28.29
C ARG A 63 51.04 3.66 -27.49
N TYR A 64 52.22 3.31 -26.95
CA TYR A 64 53.06 4.25 -26.21
C TYR A 64 53.67 5.32 -27.11
N LYS A 65 54.07 4.99 -28.34
CA LYS A 65 54.45 6.00 -29.34
C LYS A 65 53.36 7.03 -29.59
N LYS A 66 52.11 6.60 -29.76
CA LYS A 66 50.99 7.52 -29.95
C LYS A 66 50.87 8.48 -28.75
N ARG A 67 50.97 7.95 -27.53
CA ARG A 67 50.92 8.76 -26.31
C ARG A 67 52.07 9.75 -26.17
N VAL A 68 53.29 9.36 -26.54
CA VAL A 68 54.46 10.26 -26.54
C VAL A 68 54.26 11.38 -27.56
N ARG A 69 53.74 11.09 -28.77
CA ARG A 69 53.37 12.11 -29.76
C ARG A 69 52.34 13.10 -29.22
N ASP A 70 51.37 12.61 -28.45
CA ASP A 70 50.36 13.45 -27.82
C ASP A 70 50.90 14.20 -26.56
N GLY A 71 52.22 14.27 -26.35
CA GLY A 71 52.87 14.95 -25.23
C GLY A 71 52.71 14.26 -23.85
N ASN A 72 52.17 13.04 -23.82
CA ASN A 72 51.79 12.35 -22.59
C ASN A 72 52.84 11.30 -22.16
N ILE A 73 53.96 11.77 -21.61
CA ILE A 73 55.10 10.93 -21.18
C ILE A 73 54.88 10.31 -19.77
N ALA A 74 53.93 10.84 -18.98
CA ALA A 74 53.61 10.30 -17.65
C ALA A 74 52.63 9.12 -17.71
N ALA A 75 52.86 8.10 -16.86
CA ALA A 75 51.91 7.00 -16.67
C ALA A 75 50.67 7.48 -15.89
N LYS A 76 49.48 7.46 -16.50
CA LYS A 76 48.23 7.82 -15.80
C LYS A 76 47.82 6.70 -14.84
N VAL A 77 47.53 7.06 -13.60
CA VAL A 77 46.90 6.18 -12.60
C VAL A 77 45.45 5.96 -13.02
N HIS A 78 45.05 4.71 -13.26
CA HIS A 78 43.70 4.41 -13.74
C HIS A 78 42.70 4.50 -12.58
N GLY A 79 41.76 5.45 -12.64
CA GLY A 79 40.69 5.63 -11.65
C GLY A 79 39.71 6.69 -12.13
N ASN A 80 38.53 6.24 -12.54
CA ASN A 80 37.49 7.02 -13.23
C ASN A 80 36.83 8.07 -12.29
N ARG A 81 37.54 9.15 -11.92
CA ARG A 81 37.05 10.13 -10.93
C ARG A 81 36.46 11.44 -11.46
N LEU A 82 36.42 11.70 -12.77
CA LEU A 82 35.74 12.90 -13.29
C LEU A 82 35.03 12.63 -14.62
N ASN A 83 33.75 12.26 -14.53
CA ASN A 83 32.82 12.32 -15.65
C ASN A 83 32.39 13.79 -15.86
N LYS A 84 32.84 14.44 -16.94
CA LYS A 84 32.48 15.83 -17.29
C LYS A 84 30.97 16.07 -17.53
N ASN A 85 30.16 15.02 -17.69
CA ASN A 85 28.71 15.13 -17.85
C ASN A 85 27.96 15.11 -16.50
N ALA A 86 28.57 14.61 -15.42
CA ALA A 86 27.92 14.58 -14.11
C ALA A 86 27.86 15.97 -13.43
N SER A 87 28.75 16.89 -13.80
CA SER A 87 28.82 18.26 -13.26
C SER A 87 27.78 19.22 -13.85
N LYS A 88 26.96 18.79 -14.82
CA LYS A 88 25.88 19.60 -15.41
C LYS A 88 24.52 19.39 -14.75
N ILE A 89 24.37 18.34 -13.94
CA ILE A 89 23.10 18.01 -13.30
C ILE A 89 23.00 18.84 -12.01
N ASP A 90 21.95 19.63 -11.89
CA ASP A 90 21.63 20.34 -10.65
C ASP A 90 21.12 19.32 -9.61
N LEU A 91 22.05 18.81 -8.81
CA LEU A 91 21.77 17.83 -7.77
C LEU A 91 20.89 18.42 -6.66
N VAL A 92 21.05 19.71 -6.34
CA VAL A 92 20.30 20.36 -5.26
C VAL A 92 18.83 20.42 -5.64
N TRP A 93 18.54 20.89 -6.86
CA TRP A 93 17.20 20.87 -7.41
C TRP A 93 16.61 19.47 -7.47
N LEU A 94 17.35 18.48 -8.00
CA LEU A 94 16.85 17.11 -8.16
C LEU A 94 16.48 16.48 -6.81
N VAL A 95 17.31 16.68 -5.78
CA VAL A 95 17.04 16.20 -4.42
C VAL A 95 15.86 16.93 -3.80
N LYS A 96 15.76 18.25 -4.00
CA LYS A 96 14.64 19.05 -3.51
C LYS A 96 13.31 18.60 -4.13
N TRP A 97 13.25 18.51 -5.46
CA TRP A 97 12.09 18.00 -6.18
C TRP A 97 11.69 16.61 -5.70
N PHE A 98 12.65 15.68 -5.54
CA PHE A 98 12.31 14.32 -5.09
C PHE A 98 11.81 14.28 -3.64
N LYS A 99 12.34 15.13 -2.76
CA LYS A 99 11.86 15.27 -1.38
C LYS A 99 10.45 15.87 -1.34
N GLU A 100 10.17 16.90 -2.13
CA GLU A 100 8.85 17.52 -2.23
C GLU A 100 7.83 16.53 -2.80
N PHE A 101 8.18 15.84 -3.90
CA PHE A 101 7.38 14.78 -4.48
C PHE A 101 7.09 13.67 -3.45
N ALA A 102 8.11 13.21 -2.73
CA ALA A 102 7.94 12.18 -1.71
C ALA A 102 7.11 12.66 -0.51
N ALA A 103 7.28 13.91 -0.10
CA ALA A 103 6.44 14.55 0.92
C ALA A 103 5.00 14.67 0.46
N GLU A 104 4.74 14.74 -0.85
CA GLU A 104 3.41 14.83 -1.43
C GLU A 104 2.72 13.46 -1.52
N VAL A 105 3.38 12.44 -2.09
CA VAL A 105 2.73 11.14 -2.35
C VAL A 105 3.09 10.03 -1.35
N GLY A 106 4.22 10.17 -0.66
CA GLY A 106 4.78 9.14 0.23
C GLY A 106 4.19 9.16 1.63
N GLU A 107 4.18 8.02 2.29
CA GLU A 107 3.72 7.88 3.68
C GLU A 107 4.94 7.89 4.61
N VAL A 108 4.95 8.74 5.63
CA VAL A 108 6.02 8.76 6.63
C VAL A 108 5.76 7.64 7.63
N VAL A 109 6.72 6.72 7.74
CA VAL A 109 6.61 5.50 8.52
C VAL A 109 7.82 5.39 9.43
N PRO A 110 7.65 5.29 10.76
CA PRO A 110 8.77 5.04 11.66
C PRO A 110 9.27 3.61 11.46
N VAL A 111 10.47 3.46 10.92
CA VAL A 111 11.13 2.18 10.68
C VAL A 111 12.12 1.90 11.80
N ARG A 112 12.07 0.68 12.34
CA ARG A 112 13.04 0.22 13.32
C ARG A 112 14.33 -0.15 12.59
N VAL A 113 15.35 0.70 12.71
CA VAL A 113 16.66 0.46 12.11
C VAL A 113 17.51 -0.30 13.11
N ARG A 114 17.99 -1.47 12.68
CA ARG A 114 18.89 -2.30 13.49
C ARG A 114 20.32 -1.86 13.22
N MET A 115 20.94 -1.24 14.20
CA MET A 115 22.36 -0.95 14.19
C MET A 115 23.11 -2.02 14.96
N GLN A 116 24.17 -2.57 14.38
CA GLN A 116 25.12 -3.39 15.11
C GLN A 116 26.31 -2.51 15.45
N LYS A 117 26.60 -2.32 16.74
CA LYS A 117 27.84 -1.70 17.19
C LYS A 117 28.59 -2.70 18.03
N THR A 118 29.82 -2.99 17.65
CA THR A 118 30.74 -3.76 18.48
C THR A 118 31.33 -2.81 19.51
N LYS A 119 31.02 -3.04 20.79
CA LYS A 119 31.64 -2.33 21.91
C LYS A 119 32.28 -3.40 22.78
N ASP A 120 33.57 -3.27 23.03
CA ASP A 120 34.35 -4.19 23.89
C ASP A 120 34.28 -5.67 23.43
N GLY A 121 34.41 -5.93 22.12
CA GLY A 121 34.41 -7.29 21.56
C GLY A 121 33.04 -7.98 21.51
N MET A 122 32.00 -7.42 22.14
CA MET A 122 30.62 -7.92 22.07
C MET A 122 29.78 -7.11 21.07
N VAL A 123 29.11 -7.81 20.14
CA VAL A 123 28.18 -7.21 19.19
C VAL A 123 26.88 -6.87 19.90
N LYS A 124 26.70 -5.61 20.30
CA LYS A 124 25.43 -5.11 20.85
C LYS A 124 24.53 -4.62 19.72
N LYS A 125 23.29 -5.13 19.68
CA LYS A 125 22.26 -4.72 18.71
C LYS A 125 21.50 -3.55 19.29
N TYR A 126 21.64 -2.37 18.68
CA TYR A 126 20.87 -1.18 19.00
C TYR A 126 19.72 -1.06 18.00
N TYR A 127 18.58 -0.56 18.48
CA TYR A 127 17.43 -0.28 17.64
C TYR A 127 17.11 1.20 17.74
N SER A 128 17.33 1.94 16.65
CA SER A 128 16.82 3.32 16.51
C SER A 128 15.48 3.29 15.78
N ARG A 129 14.64 4.29 16.04
CA ARG A 129 13.47 4.59 15.21
C ARG A 129 13.88 5.73 14.28
N GLU A 130 13.83 5.48 12.99
CA GLU A 130 14.07 6.51 11.96
C GLU A 130 12.83 6.61 11.07
N ASP A 131 12.44 7.81 10.71
CA ASP A 131 11.30 8.04 9.83
C ASP A 131 11.71 7.87 8.37
N TYR A 132 11.03 6.95 7.70
CA TYR A 132 11.20 6.70 6.27
C TYR A 132 9.96 7.16 5.52
N THR A 133 10.15 7.82 4.39
CA THR A 133 9.05 8.15 3.48
C THR A 133 8.90 7.03 2.47
N LEU A 134 7.80 6.30 2.55
CA LEU A 134 7.52 5.16 1.69
C LEU A 134 6.58 5.55 0.55
N LEU A 135 7.11 5.53 -0.68
CA LEU A 135 6.37 5.79 -1.91
C LEU A 135 5.51 4.57 -2.29
N PRO A 136 4.30 4.77 -2.84
CA PRO A 136 3.50 3.69 -3.43
C PRO A 136 4.28 2.83 -4.41
N ALA A 137 3.96 1.53 -4.48
CA ALA A 137 4.62 0.59 -5.40
C ALA A 137 4.36 0.91 -6.89
N THR A 138 3.35 1.73 -7.19
CA THR A 138 3.07 2.24 -8.54
C THR A 138 4.16 3.17 -9.07
N PHE A 139 4.89 3.87 -8.18
CA PHE A 139 5.99 4.76 -8.54
C PHE A 139 7.30 3.98 -8.67
N THR A 140 7.41 3.19 -9.73
CA THR A 140 8.71 2.60 -10.12
C THR A 140 9.72 3.72 -10.41
N TRP A 141 11.01 3.39 -10.43
CA TRP A 141 12.05 4.36 -10.81
C TRP A 141 11.83 4.95 -12.21
N GLU A 142 11.17 4.21 -13.11
CA GLU A 142 10.77 4.70 -14.43
C GLU A 142 9.62 5.70 -14.32
N ALA A 143 8.55 5.36 -13.60
CA ALA A 143 7.43 6.27 -13.39
C ALA A 143 7.86 7.58 -12.70
N LEU A 144 8.76 7.51 -11.71
CA LEU A 144 9.32 8.70 -11.06
C LEU A 144 10.11 9.57 -12.02
N TYR A 145 10.87 8.96 -12.93
CA TYR A 145 11.60 9.69 -13.95
C TYR A 145 10.63 10.42 -14.89
N ASP A 146 9.56 9.74 -15.31
CA ASP A 146 8.57 10.33 -16.22
C ASP A 146 7.78 11.48 -15.55
N GLU A 147 7.48 11.38 -14.24
CA GLU A 147 6.90 12.49 -13.46
C GLU A 147 7.86 13.70 -13.37
N MET A 148 9.15 13.45 -13.15
CA MET A 148 10.18 14.50 -13.19
C MET A 148 10.23 15.15 -14.58
N HIS A 149 10.27 14.34 -15.64
CA HIS A 149 10.34 14.82 -17.02
C HIS A 149 9.13 15.70 -17.36
N LYS A 150 7.92 15.28 -16.96
CA LYS A 150 6.72 16.12 -17.10
C LYS A 150 6.87 17.45 -16.37
N PHE A 151 7.34 17.44 -15.13
CA PHE A 151 7.56 18.65 -14.34
C PHE A 151 8.59 19.60 -14.99
N VAL A 152 9.66 19.06 -15.57
CA VAL A 152 10.65 19.85 -16.32
C VAL A 152 10.06 20.41 -17.61
N SER A 153 9.29 19.61 -18.34
CA SER A 153 8.67 20.00 -19.61
C SER A 153 7.65 21.16 -19.48
N LEU A 154 7.16 21.44 -18.27
CA LEU A 154 6.30 22.58 -17.96
C LEU A 154 7.05 23.93 -17.91
N GLY A 155 8.36 23.96 -18.19
CA GLY A 155 9.10 25.21 -18.43
C GLY A 155 10.37 25.43 -17.61
N LEU A 156 10.86 24.42 -16.88
CA LEU A 156 12.10 24.52 -16.10
C LEU A 156 13.33 24.29 -16.99
N ARG A 157 14.25 25.24 -17.00
CA ARG A 157 15.56 25.09 -17.68
C ARG A 157 16.56 24.34 -16.80
N VAL A 158 16.37 23.04 -16.63
CA VAL A 158 17.31 22.16 -15.91
C VAL A 158 17.82 21.04 -16.81
N CYS A 159 19.08 20.63 -16.63
CA CYS A 159 19.66 19.53 -17.39
C CYS A 159 19.19 18.19 -16.81
N GLU A 160 18.38 17.46 -17.56
CA GLU A 160 17.85 16.17 -17.11
C GLU A 160 18.95 15.10 -17.01
N PRO A 161 19.06 14.39 -15.88
CA PRO A 161 19.97 13.25 -15.76
C PRO A 161 19.50 12.09 -16.63
N ALA A 162 20.40 11.23 -17.09
CA ALA A 162 19.97 9.94 -17.66
C ALA A 162 19.25 9.08 -16.61
N ARG A 163 18.27 8.25 -17.01
CA ARG A 163 17.45 7.39 -16.12
C ARG A 163 18.27 6.61 -15.07
N SER A 164 19.41 6.04 -15.48
CA SER A 164 20.31 5.30 -14.58
C SER A 164 21.02 6.19 -13.56
N ILE A 165 21.37 7.42 -13.95
CA ILE A 165 22.01 8.42 -13.09
C ILE A 165 20.97 8.98 -12.10
N PHE A 166 19.76 9.27 -12.57
CA PHE A 166 18.63 9.69 -11.73
C PHE A 166 18.42 8.73 -10.55
N ARG A 167 18.23 7.44 -10.84
CA ARG A 167 18.07 6.40 -9.82
C ARG A 167 19.25 6.35 -8.86
N LYS A 168 20.49 6.41 -9.39
CA LYS A 168 21.70 6.32 -8.58
C LYS A 168 21.85 7.51 -7.63
N LEU A 169 21.67 8.74 -8.12
CA LEU A 169 21.79 9.96 -7.33
C LEU A 169 20.73 9.99 -6.22
N LEU A 170 19.47 9.75 -6.56
CA LEU A 170 18.39 9.78 -5.56
C LEU A 170 18.54 8.67 -4.52
N SER A 171 19.00 7.47 -4.90
CA SER A 171 19.26 6.39 -3.93
C SER A 171 20.38 6.74 -2.94
N VAL A 172 21.36 7.54 -3.34
CA VAL A 172 22.48 7.97 -2.48
C VAL A 172 22.09 9.16 -1.61
N HIS A 173 21.41 10.15 -2.17
CA HIS A 173 21.12 11.42 -1.50
C HIS A 173 19.80 11.42 -0.72
N CYS A 174 18.89 10.48 -1.01
CA CYS A 174 17.61 10.31 -0.32
C CYS A 174 17.42 8.86 0.20
N PRO A 175 18.32 8.33 1.05
CA PRO A 175 18.30 6.92 1.47
C PRO A 175 17.05 6.55 2.29
N ASN A 176 16.40 7.54 2.92
CA ASN A 176 15.21 7.36 3.74
C ASN A 176 13.91 7.41 2.92
N ILE A 177 13.98 7.73 1.63
CA ILE A 177 12.84 7.67 0.71
C ILE A 177 12.91 6.35 -0.05
N LYS A 178 11.94 5.46 0.14
CA LYS A 178 11.94 4.13 -0.47
C LYS A 178 10.63 3.83 -1.20
N ILE A 179 10.74 3.19 -2.35
CA ILE A 179 9.58 2.63 -3.06
C ILE A 179 9.18 1.33 -2.37
N ARG A 180 7.90 1.19 -2.01
CA ARG A 180 7.37 -0.05 -1.42
C ARG A 180 7.53 -1.21 -2.41
N SER A 181 7.76 -2.42 -1.90
CA SER A 181 7.66 -3.64 -2.72
C SER A 181 6.24 -3.79 -3.28
N ALA A 182 6.09 -4.42 -4.45
CA ALA A 182 4.78 -4.77 -5.02
C ALA A 182 3.97 -5.63 -4.02
N GLN A 183 2.65 -5.40 -3.94
CA GLN A 183 1.79 -5.96 -2.88
C GLN A 183 0.51 -6.58 -3.44
N SER A 184 -0.16 -7.38 -2.61
CA SER A 184 -1.57 -7.79 -2.76
C SER A 184 -2.52 -6.59 -2.51
N ASN A 185 -3.72 -6.62 -3.10
CA ASN A 185 -4.75 -5.55 -3.03
C ASN A 185 -4.39 -4.25 -3.76
N VAL A 186 -3.74 -4.37 -4.92
CA VAL A 186 -3.48 -3.25 -5.84
C VAL A 186 -4.73 -2.90 -6.65
N CYS A 187 -4.83 -1.65 -7.10
CA CYS A 187 -5.91 -1.24 -7.99
C CYS A 187 -5.92 -2.08 -9.28
N ASP A 188 -7.10 -2.62 -9.62
CA ASP A 188 -7.32 -3.44 -10.81
C ASP A 188 -6.92 -2.66 -12.08
N LEU A 189 -7.32 -1.39 -12.17
CA LEU A 189 -6.99 -0.51 -13.30
C LEU A 189 -5.49 -0.24 -13.39
N CYS A 190 -4.80 0.05 -12.27
CA CYS A 190 -3.34 0.15 -12.28
C CYS A 190 -2.67 -1.14 -12.78
N THR A 191 -3.18 -2.29 -12.37
CA THR A 191 -2.63 -3.59 -12.79
C THR A 191 -2.82 -3.80 -14.29
N ILE A 192 -3.98 -3.42 -14.82
CA ILE A 192 -4.28 -3.45 -16.26
C ILE A 192 -3.34 -2.49 -17.01
N TYR A 193 -3.20 -1.24 -16.57
CA TYR A 193 -2.32 -0.25 -17.20
C TYR A 193 -0.86 -0.68 -17.19
N GLN A 194 -0.36 -1.16 -16.04
CA GLN A 194 1.01 -1.71 -15.94
C GLN A 194 1.23 -2.91 -16.86
N SER A 195 0.20 -3.76 -17.01
CA SER A 195 0.27 -4.91 -17.94
C SER A 195 0.30 -4.46 -19.41
N ARG A 196 -0.42 -3.41 -19.78
CA ARG A 196 -0.40 -2.82 -21.12
C ARG A 196 0.94 -2.17 -21.45
N MET A 197 1.54 -1.48 -20.48
CA MET A 197 2.80 -0.75 -20.65
C MET A 197 4.06 -1.65 -20.58
N ARG A 198 3.93 -2.94 -20.27
CA ARG A 198 5.07 -3.86 -20.09
C ARG A 198 5.99 -3.99 -21.32
N ARG A 199 5.50 -3.68 -22.52
CA ARG A 199 6.24 -3.76 -23.79
C ARG A 199 6.66 -2.38 -24.33
N GLY A 200 6.53 -1.34 -23.51
CA GLY A 200 6.68 0.06 -23.91
C GLY A 200 5.40 0.84 -23.59
N ALA A 201 5.54 2.05 -23.07
CA ALA A 201 4.43 2.91 -22.72
C ALA A 201 4.28 4.02 -23.76
N THR A 202 3.06 4.23 -24.29
CA THR A 202 2.75 5.41 -25.10
C THR A 202 2.46 6.62 -24.18
N ALA A 203 2.59 7.84 -24.71
CA ALA A 203 2.26 9.06 -23.96
C ALA A 203 0.81 9.03 -23.43
N GLU A 204 -0.12 8.58 -24.27
CA GLU A 204 -1.54 8.41 -23.90
C GLU A 204 -1.73 7.43 -22.74
N GLN A 205 -1.06 6.27 -22.75
CA GLN A 205 -1.15 5.29 -21.66
C GLN A 205 -0.59 5.84 -20.34
N VAL A 206 0.47 6.65 -20.41
CA VAL A 206 1.07 7.31 -19.23
C VAL A 206 0.17 8.44 -18.73
N GLU A 207 -0.53 9.14 -19.61
CA GLU A 207 -1.52 10.16 -19.26
C GLU A 207 -2.76 9.54 -18.61
N GLU A 208 -3.32 8.47 -19.17
CA GLU A 208 -4.45 7.73 -18.60
C GLU A 208 -4.12 7.22 -17.19
N LEU A 209 -2.92 6.66 -16.98
CA LEU A 209 -2.47 6.25 -15.65
C LEU A 209 -2.33 7.45 -14.70
N GLY A 210 -1.79 8.57 -15.20
CA GLY A 210 -1.68 9.81 -14.43
C GLY A 210 -3.04 10.30 -13.94
N GLN A 211 -3.99 10.48 -14.86
CA GLN A 211 -5.37 10.87 -14.58
C GLN A 211 -6.06 9.90 -13.61
N HIS A 212 -5.84 8.59 -13.79
CA HIS A 212 -6.37 7.57 -12.91
C HIS A 212 -5.86 7.70 -11.46
N THR A 213 -4.57 8.01 -11.27
CA THR A 213 -3.95 8.16 -9.94
C THR A 213 -4.22 9.52 -9.28
N GLU A 214 -4.63 10.53 -10.04
CA GLU A 214 -4.77 11.91 -9.55
C GLU A 214 -5.78 12.02 -8.40
N SER A 215 -6.94 11.36 -8.51
CA SER A 215 -7.93 11.30 -7.43
C SER A 215 -7.36 10.73 -6.13
N ALA A 216 -6.49 9.71 -6.23
CA ALA A 216 -5.83 9.11 -5.08
C ALA A 216 -4.76 10.04 -4.49
N ARG A 217 -4.02 10.79 -5.34
CA ARG A 217 -3.07 11.81 -4.89
C ARG A 217 -3.78 12.91 -4.11
N ARG A 218 -4.89 13.44 -4.64
CA ARG A 218 -5.70 14.47 -3.98
C ARG A 218 -6.22 14.03 -2.61
N MET A 219 -6.81 12.84 -2.52
CA MET A 219 -7.26 12.30 -1.22
C MET A 219 -6.12 12.08 -0.23
N ARG A 220 -4.92 11.71 -0.70
CA ARG A 220 -3.72 11.61 0.17
C ARG A 220 -3.23 12.97 0.66
N ARG A 221 -3.25 14.00 -0.20
CA ARG A 221 -2.90 15.37 0.20
C ARG A 221 -3.87 15.88 1.26
N GLU A 222 -5.18 15.68 1.04
CA GLU A 222 -6.22 16.01 2.01
C GLU A 222 -5.99 15.31 3.35
N TYR A 223 -5.71 14.00 3.32
CA TYR A 223 -5.39 13.24 4.54
C TYR A 223 -4.17 13.78 5.29
N LYS A 224 -3.10 14.15 4.58
CA LYS A 224 -1.92 14.75 5.20
C LYS A 224 -2.20 16.11 5.79
N LYS A 225 -3.03 16.91 5.13
CA LYS A 225 -3.47 18.22 5.61
C LYS A 225 -4.22 18.08 6.93
N ASP A 226 -5.20 17.19 6.99
CA ASP A 226 -5.98 16.93 8.21
C ASP A 226 -5.08 16.40 9.34
N LYS A 227 -4.16 15.49 9.02
CA LYS A 227 -3.18 14.99 9.99
C LYS A 227 -2.25 16.10 10.51
N ALA A 228 -1.79 17.00 9.64
CA ALA A 228 -0.92 18.10 10.04
C ALA A 228 -1.66 19.09 10.95
N ALA A 229 -2.95 19.32 10.71
CA ALA A 229 -3.78 20.21 11.54
C ALA A 229 -3.88 19.75 13.01
N VAL A 230 -3.75 18.44 13.26
CA VAL A 230 -3.73 17.87 14.62
C VAL A 230 -2.43 18.18 15.36
N HIS A 231 -1.29 18.19 14.68
CA HIS A 231 0.03 18.37 15.29
C HIS A 231 0.53 19.82 15.28
N ALA A 232 -0.16 20.73 14.58
CA ALA A 232 0.23 22.13 14.46
C ALA A 232 -0.19 23.01 15.66
N SER A 233 -1.05 22.51 16.56
CA SER A 233 -1.47 23.25 17.75
C SER A 233 -0.42 23.14 18.86
N ASP A 234 0.43 24.17 18.96
CA ASP A 234 1.37 24.38 20.07
C ASP A 234 0.60 24.58 21.39
N GLY A 235 0.37 23.49 22.13
CA GLY A 235 0.00 23.53 23.55
C GLY A 235 -1.50 23.62 23.89
N SER A 236 -2.39 23.93 22.95
CA SER A 236 -3.85 23.71 23.14
C SER A 236 -4.26 22.37 22.53
N SER A 237 -4.99 21.54 23.27
CA SER A 237 -5.66 20.36 22.71
C SER A 237 -6.47 20.79 21.48
N SER A 238 -6.02 20.44 20.27
CA SER A 238 -6.78 20.68 19.04
C SER A 238 -8.16 20.04 19.19
N ASP A 239 -9.22 20.81 18.94
CA ASP A 239 -10.60 20.34 18.98
C ASP A 239 -10.89 19.26 17.91
N VAL A 240 -9.98 19.10 16.96
CA VAL A 240 -10.09 18.16 15.85
C VAL A 240 -9.53 16.78 16.23
N ALA A 241 -10.33 15.74 16.02
CA ALA A 241 -9.94 14.34 16.08
C ALA A 241 -9.85 13.75 14.66
N VAL A 242 -8.73 13.12 14.32
CA VAL A 242 -8.58 12.40 13.04
C VAL A 242 -8.46 10.91 13.30
N LEU A 243 -9.41 10.14 12.76
CA LEU A 243 -9.46 8.69 12.85
C LEU A 243 -9.26 8.05 11.49
N VAL A 244 -8.58 6.91 11.47
CA VAL A 244 -8.60 5.96 10.35
C VAL A 244 -9.21 4.67 10.84
N MET A 245 -10.18 4.11 10.12
CA MET A 245 -10.84 2.87 10.52
C MET A 245 -10.86 1.83 9.41
N ASP A 246 -10.64 0.57 9.77
CA ASP A 246 -10.65 -0.53 8.82
C ASP A 246 -10.82 -1.91 9.50
N PHE A 247 -11.21 -2.91 8.71
CA PHE A 247 -11.20 -4.30 9.14
C PHE A 247 -9.90 -5.00 8.71
N SER A 248 -9.28 -5.70 9.65
CA SER A 248 -8.26 -6.69 9.29
C SER A 248 -8.89 -7.85 8.52
N GLN A 249 -8.04 -8.57 7.78
CA GLN A 249 -8.31 -9.95 7.43
C GLN A 249 -8.64 -10.76 8.70
N ASN A 250 -9.57 -11.71 8.57
CA ASN A 250 -9.96 -12.56 9.68
C ASN A 250 -8.75 -13.33 10.20
N LEU A 251 -8.58 -13.32 11.52
CA LEU A 251 -7.76 -14.29 12.20
C LEU A 251 -8.59 -15.57 12.39
N THR A 252 -7.96 -16.64 12.83
CA THR A 252 -8.65 -17.90 13.11
C THR A 252 -8.31 -18.41 14.50
N ILE A 253 -9.24 -19.12 15.11
CA ILE A 253 -8.99 -19.94 16.29
C ILE A 253 -9.37 -21.39 15.96
N PRO A 254 -8.50 -22.37 16.28
CA PRO A 254 -7.12 -22.17 16.71
C PRO A 254 -6.23 -21.54 15.60
N SER A 255 -5.14 -20.88 16.01
CA SER A 255 -4.05 -20.45 15.14
C SER A 255 -2.75 -20.92 15.78
N VAL A 256 -2.04 -21.81 15.10
CA VAL A 256 -0.82 -22.43 15.63
C VAL A 256 0.31 -22.31 14.64
N THR A 257 1.54 -22.33 15.14
CA THR A 257 2.76 -22.21 14.34
C THR A 257 2.98 -23.41 13.42
N THR A 258 2.53 -24.60 13.84
CA THR A 258 2.57 -25.84 13.06
C THR A 258 1.16 -26.34 12.75
N THR A 259 0.51 -25.74 11.74
CA THR A 259 -0.87 -26.07 11.37
C THR A 259 -1.01 -27.53 10.90
N PRO A 260 -1.84 -28.36 11.56
CA PRO A 260 -2.13 -29.71 11.10
C PRO A 260 -2.75 -29.74 9.69
N PHE A 261 -2.35 -30.73 8.88
CA PHE A 261 -2.83 -30.85 7.49
C PHE A 261 -4.37 -30.94 7.38
N GLN A 262 -5.01 -31.65 8.31
CA GLN A 262 -6.47 -31.82 8.33
C GLN A 262 -7.21 -30.47 8.44
N TRP A 263 -6.60 -29.47 9.06
CA TRP A 263 -7.24 -28.18 9.31
C TRP A 263 -7.41 -27.32 8.05
N TYR A 264 -6.61 -27.55 6.99
CA TYR A 264 -6.80 -26.88 5.71
C TYR A 264 -8.16 -27.20 5.06
N PHE A 265 -8.80 -28.29 5.48
CA PHE A 265 -10.13 -28.72 5.02
C PHE A 265 -11.25 -28.44 6.04
N CYS A 266 -10.93 -27.83 7.17
CA CYS A 266 -11.88 -27.52 8.23
C CYS A 266 -12.24 -26.02 8.22
N SER A 267 -13.47 -25.69 8.62
CA SER A 267 -13.86 -24.30 8.84
C SER A 267 -13.52 -23.88 10.27
N LEU A 268 -12.31 -23.33 10.46
CA LEU A 268 -11.88 -22.78 11.75
C LEU A 268 -12.79 -21.62 12.20
N LEU A 269 -12.77 -21.30 13.50
CA LEU A 269 -13.52 -20.18 14.05
C LEU A 269 -12.90 -18.87 13.56
N ALA A 270 -13.66 -18.07 12.84
CA ALA A 270 -13.19 -16.79 12.33
C ALA A 270 -13.23 -15.72 13.44
N VAL A 271 -12.12 -15.01 13.62
CA VAL A 271 -12.01 -13.87 14.53
C VAL A 271 -11.92 -12.58 13.72
N ASN A 272 -12.86 -11.69 13.99
CA ASN A 272 -12.94 -10.37 13.39
C ASN A 272 -12.09 -9.39 14.22
N VAL A 273 -11.30 -8.57 13.54
CA VAL A 273 -10.54 -7.48 14.15
C VAL A 273 -10.84 -6.20 13.39
N PHE A 274 -11.44 -5.22 14.08
CA PHE A 274 -11.70 -3.88 13.56
C PHE A 274 -10.79 -2.88 14.27
N GLY A 275 -9.98 -2.16 13.50
CA GLY A 275 -9.02 -1.20 14.03
C GLY A 275 -9.52 0.22 13.85
N ILE A 276 -9.48 1.02 14.91
CA ILE A 276 -9.57 2.48 14.87
C ILE A 276 -8.19 3.02 15.24
N PHE A 277 -7.50 3.62 14.28
CA PHE A 277 -6.25 4.34 14.48
C PHE A 277 -6.53 5.81 14.76
N TYR A 278 -6.12 6.28 15.93
CA TYR A 278 -6.25 7.67 16.35
C TYR A 278 -4.97 8.43 16.03
N GLU A 279 -5.01 9.28 15.00
CA GLU A 279 -3.82 10.00 14.52
C GLU A 279 -3.27 10.97 15.57
N ASN A 280 -4.12 11.54 16.43
CA ASN A 280 -3.71 12.48 17.47
C ASN A 280 -2.72 11.86 18.47
N GLU A 281 -2.89 10.59 18.83
CA GLU A 281 -2.01 9.87 19.77
C GLU A 281 -1.06 8.90 19.06
N GLY A 282 -1.29 8.61 17.77
CA GLY A 282 -0.56 7.58 17.04
C GLY A 282 -0.82 6.16 17.58
N ALA A 283 -2.01 5.94 18.15
CA ALA A 283 -2.42 4.69 18.78
C ALA A 283 -3.57 4.00 18.03
N GLN A 284 -3.62 2.67 18.10
CA GLN A 284 -4.64 1.85 17.45
C GLN A 284 -5.42 1.05 18.48
N THR A 285 -6.73 1.27 18.54
CA THR A 285 -7.66 0.45 19.32
C THR A 285 -8.26 -0.62 18.41
N ASN A 286 -8.12 -1.89 18.81
CA ASN A 286 -8.57 -3.05 18.06
C ASN A 286 -9.74 -3.72 18.76
N TYR A 287 -10.90 -3.71 18.13
CA TYR A 287 -12.06 -4.45 18.59
C TYR A 287 -11.99 -5.88 18.08
N VAL A 288 -11.95 -6.84 19.00
CA VAL A 288 -11.70 -8.26 18.72
C VAL A 288 -12.91 -9.08 19.17
N TYR A 289 -13.48 -9.85 18.25
CA TYR A 289 -14.63 -10.71 18.51
C TYR A 289 -14.71 -11.83 17.47
N ASP A 290 -15.19 -13.00 17.86
CA ASP A 290 -15.37 -14.11 16.92
C ASP A 290 -16.73 -14.07 16.19
N GLU A 291 -16.86 -14.90 15.16
CA GLU A 291 -18.08 -14.99 14.35
C GLU A 291 -19.31 -15.49 15.11
N PHE A 292 -19.14 -16.13 16.27
CA PHE A 292 -20.26 -16.46 17.15
C PHE A 292 -20.70 -15.23 17.95
N VAL A 293 -19.85 -14.24 18.21
CA VAL A 293 -20.28 -13.00 18.86
C VAL A 293 -21.14 -12.16 17.92
N SER A 294 -20.62 -11.87 16.71
CA SER A 294 -21.31 -11.03 15.73
C SER A 294 -20.69 -11.11 14.33
N GLY A 295 -21.38 -10.51 13.36
CA GLY A 295 -20.91 -10.38 11.99
C GLY A 295 -20.05 -9.13 11.73
N LYS A 296 -19.82 -8.82 10.44
CA LYS A 296 -19.12 -7.59 9.98
C LYS A 296 -20.07 -6.60 9.31
N GLY A 297 -21.13 -6.23 10.01
CA GLY A 297 -22.17 -5.35 9.49
C GLY A 297 -22.00 -3.88 9.90
N ARG A 298 -22.92 -3.07 9.39
CA ARG A 298 -23.04 -1.62 9.67
C ARG A 298 -23.33 -1.30 11.13
N ASP A 299 -24.15 -2.12 11.79
CA ASP A 299 -24.54 -1.92 13.18
C ASP A 299 -23.37 -2.20 14.13
N GLN A 300 -22.53 -3.20 13.78
CA GLN A 300 -21.28 -3.47 14.49
C GLN A 300 -20.30 -2.30 14.36
N ILE A 301 -20.11 -1.77 13.15
CA ILE A 301 -19.28 -0.59 12.90
C ILE A 301 -19.76 0.60 13.75
N ASN A 302 -21.05 0.92 13.69
CA ASN A 302 -21.62 2.02 14.46
C ASN A 302 -21.45 1.82 15.98
N SER A 303 -21.60 0.59 16.48
CA SER A 303 -21.41 0.29 17.90
C SER A 303 -19.94 0.49 18.34
N MET A 304 -18.97 0.03 17.55
CA MET A 304 -17.55 0.20 17.83
C MET A 304 -17.13 1.67 17.75
N ILE A 305 -17.65 2.42 16.77
CA ILE A 305 -17.43 3.87 16.68
C ILE A 305 -18.07 4.58 17.87
N GLN A 306 -19.30 4.23 18.25
CA GLN A 306 -19.99 4.82 19.41
C GLN A 306 -19.23 4.58 20.71
N HIS A 307 -18.72 3.36 20.90
CA HIS A 307 -17.85 3.05 22.04
C HIS A 307 -16.60 3.94 22.03
N PHE A 308 -15.91 4.08 20.89
CA PHE A 308 -14.73 4.94 20.77
C PHE A 308 -15.05 6.42 21.03
N ILE A 309 -16.16 6.92 20.50
CA ILE A 309 -16.64 8.28 20.76
C ILE A 309 -16.80 8.51 22.27
N ARG A 310 -17.50 7.61 22.96
CA ARG A 310 -17.80 7.74 24.40
C ARG A 310 -16.59 7.60 25.31
N THR A 311 -15.66 6.72 24.95
CA THR A 311 -14.53 6.35 25.83
C THR A 311 -13.26 7.13 25.55
N VAL A 312 -13.10 7.68 24.34
CA VAL A 312 -11.88 8.39 23.92
C VAL A 312 -12.18 9.83 23.52
N LEU A 313 -13.10 10.06 22.58
CA LEU A 313 -13.27 11.39 22.00
C LEU A 313 -13.98 12.38 22.92
N LEU A 314 -15.07 11.97 23.57
CA LEU A 314 -15.82 12.84 24.49
C LEU A 314 -15.00 13.20 25.74
N PRO A 315 -14.30 12.26 26.42
CA PRO A 315 -13.41 12.63 27.52
C PRO A 315 -12.26 13.55 27.09
N ALA A 316 -11.82 13.44 25.84
CA ALA A 316 -10.80 14.32 25.27
C ALA A 316 -11.35 15.67 24.77
N GLY A 317 -12.67 15.92 24.89
CA GLY A 317 -13.33 17.18 24.55
C GLY A 317 -13.25 17.54 23.08
N LYS A 318 -13.35 16.55 22.17
CA LYS A 318 -13.26 16.77 20.71
C LYS A 318 -14.64 17.05 20.12
N MET A 319 -14.82 18.20 19.48
CA MET A 319 -16.08 18.62 18.85
C MET A 319 -16.06 18.49 17.32
N HIS A 320 -14.88 18.39 16.69
CA HIS A 320 -14.75 18.13 15.25
C HIS A 320 -14.11 16.77 15.00
N LEU A 321 -14.86 15.86 14.36
CA LEU A 321 -14.38 14.52 14.03
C LEU A 321 -14.17 14.34 12.52
N ILE A 322 -12.96 13.97 12.13
CA ILE A 322 -12.62 13.58 10.76
C ILE A 322 -12.35 12.07 10.74
N VAL A 323 -13.11 11.33 9.94
CA VAL A 323 -12.97 9.87 9.84
C VAL A 323 -12.56 9.49 8.43
N TYR A 324 -11.47 8.74 8.30
CA TYR A 324 -11.02 8.13 7.07
C TYR A 324 -11.31 6.63 7.08
N ALA A 325 -11.88 6.13 5.98
CA ALA A 325 -12.11 4.69 5.81
C ALA A 325 -11.83 4.23 4.37
N ASP A 326 -11.64 2.91 4.23
CA ASP A 326 -11.53 2.28 2.92
C ASP A 326 -12.88 2.30 2.18
N ASN A 327 -12.82 2.45 0.86
CA ASN A 327 -13.99 2.53 -0.03
C ASN A 327 -14.60 1.13 -0.28
N CYS A 328 -15.14 0.55 0.79
CA CYS A 328 -15.87 -0.71 0.80
C CYS A 328 -17.38 -0.45 0.95
N SER A 329 -18.14 -0.65 -0.13
CA SER A 329 -19.59 -0.35 -0.17
C SER A 329 -20.44 -1.19 0.78
N GLY A 330 -20.02 -2.43 1.06
CA GLY A 330 -20.74 -3.34 1.95
C GLY A 330 -20.57 -3.02 3.43
N GLN A 331 -19.45 -2.38 3.81
CA GLN A 331 -19.03 -2.20 5.20
C GLN A 331 -18.95 -0.72 5.58
N ASN A 332 -18.00 0.03 5.03
CA ASN A 332 -17.72 1.39 5.48
C ASN A 332 -18.55 2.44 4.71
N LYS A 333 -18.59 2.34 3.37
CA LYS A 333 -19.25 3.30 2.48
C LYS A 333 -20.71 2.95 2.26
N ASN A 334 -21.46 2.94 3.36
CA ASN A 334 -22.88 2.63 3.37
C ASN A 334 -23.71 3.78 3.96
N ASN A 335 -24.99 3.83 3.58
CA ASN A 335 -25.91 4.91 3.95
C ASN A 335 -26.15 5.01 5.46
N TYR A 336 -26.07 3.90 6.19
CA TYR A 336 -26.42 3.82 7.61
C TYR A 336 -25.30 4.36 8.50
N VAL A 337 -24.03 4.16 8.13
CA VAL A 337 -22.89 4.76 8.84
C VAL A 337 -22.88 6.28 8.63
N ILE A 338 -23.17 6.75 7.42
CA ILE A 338 -23.33 8.19 7.13
C ILE A 338 -24.46 8.79 7.97
N LYS A 339 -25.62 8.13 8.02
CA LYS A 339 -26.75 8.58 8.85
C LYS A 339 -26.46 8.52 10.36
N PHE A 340 -25.66 7.56 10.81
CA PHE A 340 -25.20 7.49 12.19
C PHE A 340 -24.37 8.74 12.53
N PHE A 341 -23.39 9.10 11.70
CA PHE A 341 -22.62 10.33 11.91
C PHE A 341 -23.48 11.60 11.84
N LEU A 342 -24.43 11.66 10.89
CA LEU A 342 -25.39 12.76 10.82
C LEU A 342 -26.20 12.89 12.12
N ALA A 343 -26.60 11.77 12.72
CA ALA A 343 -27.30 11.77 13.99
C ALA A 343 -26.43 12.26 15.15
N GLN A 344 -25.14 11.91 15.19
CA GLN A 344 -24.23 12.43 16.22
C GLN A 344 -24.13 13.96 16.16
N VAL A 345 -24.03 14.54 14.96
CA VAL A 345 -24.03 16.01 14.79
C VAL A 345 -25.39 16.61 15.17
N GLN A 346 -26.48 16.00 14.73
CA GLN A 346 -27.82 16.53 15.01
C GLN A 346 -28.21 16.44 16.50
N MET A 347 -27.65 15.49 17.24
CA MET A 347 -27.75 15.39 18.70
C MET A 347 -26.83 16.38 19.45
N GLY A 348 -25.97 17.12 18.76
CA GLY A 348 -25.01 18.03 19.38
C GLY A 348 -23.80 17.34 20.01
N VAL A 349 -23.54 16.07 19.67
CA VAL A 349 -22.34 15.34 20.16
C VAL A 349 -21.06 15.90 19.51
N PHE A 350 -21.17 16.31 18.26
CA PHE A 350 -20.09 16.96 17.50
C PHE A 350 -20.66 18.19 16.78
N GLU A 351 -19.87 19.24 16.68
CA GLU A 351 -20.21 20.42 15.87
C GLU A 351 -20.04 20.13 14.38
N ARG A 352 -19.06 19.28 14.03
CA ARG A 352 -18.77 18.90 12.65
C ARG A 352 -18.24 17.48 12.57
N ILE A 353 -18.69 16.74 11.55
CA ILE A 353 -18.10 15.46 11.17
C ILE A 353 -17.77 15.47 9.68
N ASP A 354 -16.54 15.10 9.32
CA ASP A 354 -16.13 14.85 7.95
C ASP A 354 -15.79 13.37 7.77
N TYR A 355 -16.65 12.64 7.06
CA TYR A 355 -16.43 11.25 6.74
C TYR A 355 -15.88 11.09 5.31
N LYS A 356 -14.59 10.72 5.22
CA LYS A 356 -13.77 10.72 4.01
C LYS A 356 -13.35 9.30 3.63
N PHE A 357 -13.25 9.03 2.33
CA PHE A 357 -12.92 7.71 1.80
C PHE A 357 -11.67 7.69 0.93
N PHE A 358 -10.74 6.78 1.23
CA PHE A 358 -9.59 6.56 0.37
C PHE A 358 -10.00 5.98 -0.99
N VAL A 359 -9.22 6.26 -2.04
CA VAL A 359 -9.45 5.67 -3.35
C VAL A 359 -9.04 4.19 -3.34
N LYS A 360 -9.95 3.32 -3.80
CA LYS A 360 -9.81 1.85 -3.73
C LYS A 360 -8.52 1.37 -4.42
N GLY A 361 -7.74 0.55 -3.74
CA GLY A 361 -6.53 -0.08 -4.29
C GLY A 361 -5.33 0.85 -4.48
N HIS A 362 -5.44 2.11 -4.02
CA HIS A 362 -4.41 3.14 -4.19
C HIS A 362 -3.84 3.66 -2.88
N THR A 363 -4.45 3.34 -1.74
CA THR A 363 -4.02 3.88 -0.45
C THR A 363 -3.84 2.77 0.56
N LYS A 364 -2.73 2.84 1.28
CA LYS A 364 -2.48 2.05 2.47
C LYS A 364 -2.92 2.92 3.65
N ASN A 365 -3.77 2.38 4.51
CA ASN A 365 -4.32 3.14 5.62
C ASN A 365 -3.46 2.96 6.89
N SER A 366 -3.64 3.80 7.90
CA SER A 366 -2.83 3.74 9.12
C SER A 366 -3.02 2.42 9.90
N CYS A 367 -4.19 1.79 9.79
CA CYS A 367 -4.51 0.52 10.45
C CYS A 367 -3.71 -0.67 9.89
N ASP A 368 -3.34 -0.64 8.60
CA ASP A 368 -2.62 -1.74 7.92
C ASP A 368 -1.31 -2.12 8.63
N ARG A 369 -0.62 -1.13 9.21
CA ARG A 369 0.61 -1.35 9.97
C ARG A 369 0.32 -2.14 11.25
N GLY A 370 -0.66 -1.70 12.03
CA GLY A 370 -1.07 -2.40 13.26
C GLY A 370 -1.52 -3.82 12.96
N PHE A 371 -2.35 -4.02 11.94
CA PHE A 371 -2.79 -5.35 11.49
C PHE A 371 -1.64 -6.23 11.01
N GLY A 372 -0.61 -5.65 10.40
CA GLY A 372 0.61 -6.35 10.02
C GLY A 372 1.40 -6.86 11.24
N HIS A 373 1.48 -6.07 12.31
CA HIS A 373 2.13 -6.48 13.56
C HIS A 373 1.33 -7.57 14.28
N ILE A 374 0.00 -7.40 14.37
CA ILE A 374 -0.91 -8.39 14.96
C ILE A 374 -0.75 -9.74 14.26
N ARG A 375 -0.88 -9.78 12.92
CA ARG A 375 -0.73 -11.03 12.15
C ARG A 375 0.64 -11.69 12.34
N ARG A 376 1.71 -10.89 12.41
CA ARG A 376 3.05 -11.41 12.66
C ARG A 376 3.19 -12.00 14.06
N HIS A 377 2.57 -11.38 15.06
CA HIS A 377 2.61 -11.85 16.44
C HIS A 377 1.79 -13.13 16.60
N VAL A 378 0.54 -13.13 16.13
CA VAL A 378 -0.35 -14.31 16.13
C VAL A 378 0.28 -15.48 15.38
N GLY A 379 0.87 -15.26 14.20
CA GLY A 379 1.52 -16.33 13.43
C GLY A 379 2.81 -16.90 14.05
N ARG A 380 3.25 -16.40 15.21
CA ARG A 380 4.40 -16.88 15.98
C ARG A 380 4.02 -17.45 17.34
N ALA A 381 2.74 -17.42 17.69
CA ALA A 381 2.21 -17.90 18.95
C ALA A 381 1.15 -18.96 18.69
N ASP A 382 1.00 -19.90 19.62
CA ASP A 382 -0.07 -20.89 19.55
C ASP A 382 -1.31 -20.36 20.30
N CYS A 383 -2.26 -19.85 19.52
CA CYS A 383 -3.51 -19.29 20.00
C CYS A 383 -4.62 -20.34 19.92
N TRP A 384 -4.98 -20.90 21.08
CA TRP A 384 -6.01 -21.93 21.22
C TRP A 384 -7.37 -21.39 21.63
N LYS A 385 -7.42 -20.20 22.24
CA LYS A 385 -8.66 -19.56 22.71
C LYS A 385 -8.65 -18.06 22.45
N MET A 386 -9.81 -17.41 22.63
CA MET A 386 -9.96 -15.97 22.38
C MET A 386 -8.99 -15.12 23.21
N ASP A 387 -8.76 -15.48 24.48
CA ASP A 387 -7.81 -14.77 25.36
C ASP A 387 -6.39 -14.72 24.78
N HIS A 388 -5.96 -15.78 24.07
CA HIS A 388 -4.63 -15.82 23.46
C HIS A 388 -4.55 -14.84 22.29
N ILE A 389 -5.60 -14.73 21.48
CA ILE A 389 -5.68 -13.74 20.40
C ILE A 389 -5.73 -12.33 20.96
N VAL A 390 -6.53 -12.08 21.99
CA VAL A 390 -6.63 -10.76 22.65
C VAL A 390 -5.28 -10.34 23.23
N SER A 391 -4.58 -11.25 23.90
CA SER A 391 -3.23 -11.01 24.44
C SER A 391 -2.24 -10.72 23.30
N ALA A 392 -2.25 -11.53 22.23
CA ALA A 392 -1.41 -11.32 21.06
C ALA A 392 -1.66 -9.97 20.36
N VAL A 393 -2.91 -9.47 20.36
CA VAL A 393 -3.26 -8.16 19.79
C VAL A 393 -2.73 -7.01 20.66
N ASN A 394 -2.83 -7.12 21.99
CA ASN A 394 -2.26 -6.16 22.93
C ASN A 394 -0.72 -6.13 22.85
N GLU A 395 -0.09 -7.30 22.76
CA GLU A 395 1.37 -7.43 22.73
C GLU A 395 2.01 -7.13 21.36
N ALA A 396 1.19 -6.97 20.32
CA ALA A 396 1.66 -6.71 18.96
C ALA A 396 2.47 -5.41 18.84
N ALA A 397 2.10 -4.37 19.59
CA ALA A 397 2.80 -3.08 19.62
C ALA A 397 2.42 -2.27 20.86
N THR A 398 3.33 -1.42 21.34
CA THR A 398 3.07 -0.51 22.49
C THR A 398 1.97 0.51 22.22
N SER A 399 1.70 0.81 20.94
CA SER A 399 0.65 1.71 20.49
C SER A 399 -0.62 0.95 20.07
N SER A 400 -0.77 -0.31 20.49
CA SER A 400 -1.90 -1.18 20.15
C SER A 400 -2.64 -1.54 21.44
N SER A 401 -3.95 -1.36 21.44
CA SER A 401 -4.83 -1.84 22.50
C SER A 401 -5.89 -2.76 21.92
N ALA A 402 -6.38 -3.71 22.73
CA ALA A 402 -7.43 -4.64 22.37
C ALA A 402 -8.66 -4.42 23.25
N VAL A 403 -9.83 -4.32 22.61
CA VAL A 403 -11.15 -4.36 23.24
C VAL A 403 -11.77 -5.70 22.85
N HIS A 404 -11.83 -6.62 23.80
CA HIS A 404 -12.49 -7.91 23.60
C HIS A 404 -14.01 -7.75 23.76
N ILE A 405 -14.77 -8.13 22.73
CA ILE A 405 -16.23 -8.14 22.79
C ILE A 405 -16.68 -9.59 22.86
N SER A 406 -17.25 -9.98 23.99
CA SER A 406 -17.76 -11.33 24.21
C SER A 406 -19.24 -11.45 23.83
N ARG A 407 -19.65 -12.68 23.52
CA ARG A 407 -21.06 -12.97 23.20
C ARG A 407 -21.93 -12.70 24.43
N GLY A 408 -22.96 -11.89 24.25
CA GLY A 408 -23.90 -11.53 25.33
C GLY A 408 -23.56 -10.24 26.08
N ASN A 409 -22.44 -9.57 25.79
CA ASN A 409 -22.05 -8.32 26.46
C ASN A 409 -22.89 -7.08 26.07
N GLU A 410 -24.01 -7.24 25.36
CA GLU A 410 -24.90 -6.13 24.93
C GLU A 410 -24.17 -4.94 24.25
N PHE A 411 -22.99 -5.22 23.69
CA PHE A 411 -22.10 -4.20 23.12
C PHE A 411 -22.64 -3.71 21.78
N PHE A 412 -23.14 -4.64 20.97
CA PHE A 412 -23.66 -4.34 19.65
C PHE A 412 -25.11 -3.90 19.74
N LYS A 413 -25.43 -2.74 19.16
CA LYS A 413 -26.78 -2.16 19.14
C LYS A 413 -27.34 -2.09 17.72
N SER A 414 -28.67 -2.16 17.60
CA SER A 414 -29.40 -2.16 16.33
C SER A 414 -29.72 -0.74 15.88
N TYR A 415 -28.80 -0.08 15.17
CA TYR A 415 -28.99 1.29 14.68
C TYR A 415 -29.87 1.37 13.44
N LYS A 416 -29.84 0.34 12.60
CA LYS A 416 -30.50 0.32 11.29
C LYS A 416 -31.98 0.74 11.33
N PRO A 417 -32.85 0.23 12.21
CA PRO A 417 -34.26 0.62 12.25
C PRO A 417 -34.43 2.12 12.54
N LEU A 418 -33.76 2.62 13.60
CA LEU A 418 -33.87 4.02 14.03
C LEU A 418 -33.37 4.99 12.96
N VAL A 419 -32.17 4.79 12.40
CA VAL A 419 -31.64 5.70 11.36
C VAL A 419 -32.42 5.60 10.04
N THR A 420 -33.15 4.51 9.83
CA THR A 420 -34.07 4.39 8.69
C THR A 420 -35.32 5.22 8.93
N GLU A 421 -35.88 5.16 10.13
CA GLU A 421 -37.04 5.98 10.51
C GLU A 421 -36.70 7.47 10.52
N LEU A 422 -35.55 7.86 11.07
CA LEU A 422 -35.16 9.26 11.23
C LEU A 422 -34.82 9.95 9.90
N TYR A 423 -34.21 9.22 8.95
CA TYR A 423 -33.61 9.84 7.76
C TYR A 423 -34.04 9.19 6.44
N LYS A 424 -34.16 10.02 5.41
CA LYS A 424 -34.25 9.62 4.00
C LYS A 424 -32.95 8.97 3.55
N LYS A 425 -33.01 8.17 2.48
CA LYS A 425 -31.82 7.54 1.89
C LYS A 425 -31.04 8.57 1.08
N LEU A 426 -29.78 8.82 1.44
CA LEU A 426 -28.85 9.60 0.62
C LEU A 426 -28.65 8.95 -0.76
N VAL A 427 -28.77 9.73 -1.83
CA VAL A 427 -28.68 9.26 -3.22
C VAL A 427 -27.25 9.41 -3.72
N GLY A 428 -26.78 8.45 -4.52
CA GLY A 428 -25.48 8.56 -5.18
C GLY A 428 -24.27 8.34 -4.26
N VAL A 429 -24.43 7.72 -3.07
CA VAL A 429 -23.35 7.47 -2.10
C VAL A 429 -22.03 7.04 -2.75
N GLN A 430 -22.07 6.12 -3.71
CA GLN A 430 -20.86 5.56 -4.32
C GLN A 430 -20.05 6.58 -5.15
N GLN A 431 -20.68 7.67 -5.60
CA GLN A 431 -20.06 8.70 -6.43
C GLN A 431 -19.22 9.71 -5.63
N TYR A 432 -19.48 9.85 -4.33
CA TYR A 432 -18.86 10.85 -3.47
C TYR A 432 -17.75 10.24 -2.63
N GLN A 433 -16.68 11.00 -2.34
CA GLN A 433 -15.57 10.56 -1.50
C GLN A 433 -15.52 11.27 -0.15
N ILE A 434 -16.22 12.39 0.01
CA ILE A 434 -16.27 13.18 1.23
C ILE A 434 -17.72 13.48 1.56
N PHE A 435 -18.11 13.22 2.81
CA PHE A 435 -19.39 13.57 3.38
C PHE A 435 -19.15 14.45 4.60
N SER A 436 -19.64 15.69 4.57
CA SER A 436 -19.50 16.63 5.67
C SER A 436 -20.87 16.92 6.28
N MET A 437 -20.93 16.94 7.61
CA MET A 437 -22.13 17.23 8.40
C MET A 437 -21.77 18.31 9.42
N GLU A 438 -22.62 19.33 9.53
CA GLU A 438 -22.39 20.49 10.41
C GLU A 438 -23.63 20.79 11.26
N ALA A 439 -23.41 21.17 12.51
CA ALA A 439 -24.48 21.51 13.44
C ALA A 439 -25.31 22.73 13.00
N THR A 440 -24.71 23.64 12.22
CA THR A 440 -25.38 24.81 11.62
C THR A 440 -26.43 24.42 10.57
N LYS A 441 -26.34 23.22 10.00
CA LYS A 441 -27.29 22.66 9.02
C LYS A 441 -27.79 21.28 9.45
N PRO A 442 -28.62 21.18 10.51
CA PRO A 442 -29.06 19.90 11.05
C PRO A 442 -29.75 19.02 9.99
N GLY A 443 -29.31 17.76 9.90
CA GLY A 443 -29.90 16.77 9.00
C GLY A 443 -29.50 16.89 7.53
N VAL A 444 -28.62 17.82 7.18
CA VAL A 444 -28.05 17.99 5.82
C VAL A 444 -26.69 17.31 5.72
N VAL A 445 -26.43 16.63 4.61
CA VAL A 445 -25.10 16.08 4.28
C VAL A 445 -24.56 16.78 3.03
N GLN A 446 -23.38 17.38 3.16
CA GLN A 446 -22.64 17.93 2.03
C GLN A 446 -21.78 16.82 1.41
N CYS A 447 -21.98 16.56 0.12
CA CYS A 447 -21.34 15.46 -0.58
C CYS A 447 -20.38 15.99 -1.66
N LYS A 448 -19.09 15.63 -1.60
CA LYS A 448 -18.10 15.99 -2.62
C LYS A 448 -17.52 14.75 -3.32
N LYS A 449 -17.28 14.85 -4.63
CA LYS A 449 -16.64 13.78 -5.42
C LYS A 449 -15.15 13.63 -5.10
N GLY A 450 -14.51 14.73 -4.71
CA GLY A 450 -13.13 14.83 -4.27
C GLY A 450 -12.91 16.11 -3.44
N PRO A 451 -11.68 16.35 -2.95
CA PRO A 451 -11.40 17.49 -2.06
C PRO A 451 -11.67 18.86 -2.71
N ASP A 452 -11.35 18.98 -4.00
CA ASP A 452 -11.43 20.22 -4.78
C ASP A 452 -12.77 20.38 -5.53
N ASP A 453 -13.67 19.39 -5.42
CA ASP A 453 -14.96 19.44 -6.10
C ASP A 453 -15.99 20.21 -5.25
N GLU A 454 -16.89 20.92 -5.94
CA GLU A 454 -18.00 21.63 -5.30
C GLU A 454 -18.94 20.67 -4.55
N PRO A 455 -19.43 21.05 -3.35
CA PRO A 455 -20.31 20.22 -2.56
C PRO A 455 -21.73 20.21 -3.14
N VAL A 456 -22.36 19.04 -3.11
CA VAL A 456 -23.80 18.87 -3.33
C VAL A 456 -24.48 18.63 -1.99
N GLU A 457 -25.40 19.50 -1.60
CA GLU A 457 -26.14 19.35 -0.34
C GLU A 457 -27.35 18.42 -0.53
N GLN A 458 -27.54 17.48 0.39
CA GLN A 458 -28.73 16.64 0.45
C GLN A 458 -29.33 16.67 1.86
N ASP A 459 -30.55 17.21 2.00
CA ASP A 459 -31.32 17.18 3.25
C ASP A 459 -31.95 15.79 3.45
N LEU A 460 -31.47 15.08 4.46
CA LEU A 460 -31.94 13.73 4.77
C LEU A 460 -33.07 13.70 5.78
N ARG A 461 -33.52 14.84 6.34
CA ARG A 461 -34.63 14.84 7.30
C ARG A 461 -35.90 14.33 6.64
N ARG A 462 -36.62 13.44 7.33
CA ARG A 462 -37.97 13.06 6.93
C ARG A 462 -38.94 14.18 7.28
N LYS A 463 -39.97 14.32 6.44
CA LYS A 463 -41.11 15.21 6.69
C LYS A 463 -42.29 14.33 7.08
N VAL A 464 -42.78 14.49 8.30
CA VAL A 464 -43.97 13.77 8.83
C VAL A 464 -44.93 14.86 9.30
N ASP A 465 -46.17 14.83 8.82
CA ASP A 465 -47.21 15.82 9.14
C ASP A 465 -46.78 17.29 8.95
N GLY A 466 -45.99 17.54 7.92
CA GLY A 466 -45.48 18.89 7.63
C GLY A 466 -44.19 19.27 8.36
N VAL A 467 -43.81 18.53 9.41
CA VAL A 467 -42.67 18.82 10.29
C VAL A 467 -41.44 18.01 9.87
N LEU A 468 -40.28 18.66 9.76
CA LEU A 468 -39.02 17.97 9.51
C LEU A 468 -38.53 17.31 10.79
N THR A 469 -37.76 16.22 10.65
CA THR A 469 -37.20 15.50 11.79
C THR A 469 -36.34 16.41 12.67
N GLU A 470 -36.85 16.74 13.86
CA GLU A 470 -36.20 17.63 14.84
C GLU A 470 -35.08 16.93 15.62
N SER A 471 -34.11 17.69 16.08
CA SER A 471 -32.98 17.18 16.88
C SER A 471 -33.41 16.48 18.17
N THR A 472 -34.43 17.00 18.86
CA THR A 472 -35.00 16.40 20.07
C THR A 472 -35.56 15.00 19.81
N LYS A 473 -36.19 14.78 18.64
CA LYS A 473 -36.66 13.45 18.21
C LYS A 473 -35.47 12.51 17.99
N VAL A 474 -34.42 12.96 17.30
CA VAL A 474 -33.21 12.15 17.04
C VAL A 474 -32.59 11.71 18.36
N GLU A 475 -32.38 12.65 19.28
CA GLU A 475 -31.81 12.39 20.61
C GLU A 475 -32.67 11.38 21.37
N ARG A 476 -33.98 11.64 21.50
CA ARG A 476 -34.90 10.74 22.22
C ARG A 476 -34.89 9.33 21.62
N MET A 477 -34.91 9.20 20.30
CA MET A 477 -34.89 7.91 19.62
C MET A 477 -33.61 7.12 19.89
N LEU A 478 -32.44 7.75 19.76
CA LEU A 478 -31.16 7.05 19.94
C LEU A 478 -30.79 6.79 21.42
N THR A 479 -31.36 7.56 22.35
CA THR A 479 -31.12 7.37 23.79
C THR A 479 -32.08 6.40 24.45
N HIS A 480 -33.36 6.37 24.04
CA HIS A 480 -34.40 5.59 24.72
C HIS A 480 -34.87 4.35 23.94
N PHE A 481 -34.69 4.31 22.62
CA PHE A 481 -35.24 3.24 21.76
C PHE A 481 -34.15 2.44 21.03
N LEU A 482 -32.88 2.64 21.40
CA LEU A 482 -31.77 1.88 20.82
C LEU A 482 -31.68 0.50 21.49
N GLU A 483 -32.08 -0.52 20.74
CA GLU A 483 -32.11 -1.90 21.19
C GLU A 483 -30.77 -2.62 20.99
N ASP A 484 -30.59 -3.71 21.74
CA ASP A 484 -29.51 -4.66 21.55
C ASP A 484 -29.61 -5.41 20.23
N LEU A 485 -28.45 -5.58 19.58
CA LEU A 485 -28.33 -6.41 18.41
C LEU A 485 -28.19 -7.87 18.84
N SER A 486 -29.21 -8.67 18.56
CA SER A 486 -29.20 -10.09 18.85
C SER A 486 -27.97 -10.77 18.23
N PRO A 487 -27.27 -11.63 19.00
CA PRO A 487 -26.12 -12.35 18.47
C PRO A 487 -26.57 -13.34 17.39
N PRO A 488 -25.71 -13.66 16.40
CA PRO A 488 -26.07 -14.58 15.35
C PRO A 488 -26.40 -15.96 15.92
N SER A 489 -27.22 -16.73 15.21
CA SER A 489 -27.39 -18.13 15.52
C SER A 489 -26.05 -18.84 15.42
N LEU A 490 -25.77 -19.72 16.38
CA LEU A 490 -24.53 -20.47 16.41
C LEU A 490 -24.55 -21.45 15.24
N ASN A 491 -23.55 -21.37 14.36
CA ASN A 491 -23.45 -22.28 13.23
C ASN A 491 -23.16 -23.70 13.76
N ALA A 492 -24.19 -24.53 13.73
CA ALA A 492 -24.15 -25.85 14.33
C ALA A 492 -23.18 -26.82 13.63
N GLU A 493 -23.02 -26.68 12.31
CA GLU A 493 -22.00 -27.44 11.57
C GLU A 493 -20.59 -27.07 12.04
N LYS A 494 -20.33 -25.78 12.23
CA LYS A 494 -19.02 -25.29 12.66
C LYS A 494 -18.71 -25.72 14.09
N LYS A 495 -19.67 -25.63 15.01
CA LYS A 495 -19.53 -26.18 16.37
C LYS A 495 -19.21 -27.67 16.35
N THR A 496 -19.92 -28.44 15.53
CA THR A 496 -19.68 -29.87 15.39
C THR A 496 -18.28 -30.14 14.85
N GLU A 497 -17.81 -29.37 13.87
CA GLU A 497 -16.47 -29.50 13.31
C GLU A 497 -15.37 -29.12 14.31
N LEU A 498 -15.56 -28.05 15.08
CA LEU A 498 -14.67 -27.65 16.18
C LEU A 498 -14.55 -28.76 17.22
N TYR A 499 -15.67 -29.34 17.66
CA TYR A 499 -15.69 -30.42 18.65
C TYR A 499 -15.08 -31.73 18.11
N THR A 500 -15.46 -32.17 16.92
CA THR A 500 -15.10 -33.50 16.41
C THR A 500 -13.74 -33.55 15.73
N LYS A 501 -13.37 -32.52 14.96
CA LYS A 501 -12.15 -32.53 14.13
C LYS A 501 -11.02 -31.70 14.71
N ILE A 502 -11.31 -30.66 15.49
CA ILE A 502 -10.30 -29.69 15.94
C ILE A 502 -9.92 -29.96 17.39
N ARG A 503 -10.88 -30.16 18.29
CA ARG A 503 -10.66 -30.45 19.73
C ARG A 503 -9.62 -31.54 20.01
N PRO A 504 -9.53 -32.67 19.26
CA PRO A 504 -8.50 -33.69 19.52
C PRO A 504 -7.05 -33.19 19.39
N TYR A 505 -6.84 -32.11 18.65
CA TYR A 505 -5.52 -31.49 18.45
C TYR A 505 -5.26 -30.36 19.46
N VAL A 506 -6.27 -29.95 20.23
CA VAL A 506 -6.16 -28.88 21.22
C VAL A 506 -5.48 -29.46 22.48
N PRO A 507 -4.46 -28.79 23.04
CA PRO A 507 -3.83 -29.20 24.29
C PRO A 507 -4.86 -29.39 25.40
N TYR A 508 -4.66 -30.40 26.24
CA TYR A 508 -5.62 -30.80 27.28
C TYR A 508 -6.11 -29.61 28.13
N GLU A 509 -5.20 -28.72 28.51
CA GLU A 509 -5.46 -27.50 29.29
C GLU A 509 -6.42 -26.48 28.64
N PHE A 510 -6.67 -26.57 27.33
CA PHE A 510 -7.59 -25.68 26.60
C PHE A 510 -8.83 -26.40 26.05
N GLN A 511 -8.96 -27.71 26.23
CA GLN A 511 -10.08 -28.48 25.67
C GLN A 511 -11.44 -28.19 26.33
N ASP A 512 -11.43 -27.58 27.51
CA ASP A 512 -12.63 -27.21 28.27
C ASP A 512 -13.14 -25.81 27.91
N ASP A 513 -12.47 -25.08 27.02
CA ASP A 513 -12.91 -23.77 26.55
C ASP A 513 -14.30 -23.87 25.87
N PRO A 514 -15.22 -22.91 26.10
CA PRO A 514 -16.58 -22.91 25.51
C PRO A 514 -16.62 -23.06 23.98
N ILE A 515 -15.56 -22.67 23.28
CA ILE A 515 -15.44 -22.84 21.82
C ILE A 515 -15.45 -24.31 21.40
N TYR A 516 -14.93 -25.19 22.27
CA TYR A 516 -14.76 -26.62 22.03
C TYR A 516 -15.79 -27.49 22.76
N THR A 517 -16.86 -26.92 23.30
CA THR A 517 -17.91 -27.69 23.97
C THR A 517 -18.67 -28.58 22.97
N ALA A 518 -19.12 -29.75 23.44
CA ALA A 518 -19.94 -30.66 22.65
C ALA A 518 -21.24 -29.96 22.18
N PRO A 519 -21.64 -30.11 20.90
CA PRO A 519 -22.91 -29.59 20.41
C PRO A 519 -24.09 -30.31 21.08
N SER A 520 -25.20 -29.59 21.27
CA SER A 520 -26.46 -30.20 21.73
C SER A 520 -27.07 -31.11 20.65
N GLN A 521 -28.03 -31.96 21.03
CA GLN A 521 -28.72 -32.84 20.07
C GLN A 521 -29.43 -32.02 18.97
N ASP A 522 -30.11 -30.94 19.35
CA ASP A 522 -30.73 -30.02 18.39
C ASP A 522 -29.70 -29.40 17.42
N GLN A 523 -28.52 -29.02 17.93
CA GLN A 523 -27.43 -28.50 17.08
C GLN A 523 -26.92 -29.58 16.11
N LEU A 524 -26.84 -30.84 16.53
CA LEU A 524 -26.44 -31.93 15.65
C LEU A 524 -27.46 -32.16 14.54
N ASP A 525 -28.75 -32.10 14.85
CA ASP A 525 -29.82 -32.32 13.88
C ASP A 525 -30.00 -31.11 12.94
N ASP A 526 -29.81 -29.89 13.43
CA ASP A 526 -29.68 -28.67 12.61
C ASP A 526 -28.50 -28.78 11.64
N ALA A 527 -27.34 -29.25 12.12
CA ALA A 527 -26.15 -29.42 11.29
C ALA A 527 -26.36 -30.46 10.17
N LYS A 528 -27.06 -31.57 10.45
CA LYS A 528 -27.41 -32.57 9.43
C LYS A 528 -28.37 -31.96 8.39
N SER A 529 -29.39 -31.26 8.86
CA SER A 529 -30.39 -30.61 8.01
C SER A 529 -29.76 -29.55 7.10
N ALA A 530 -28.86 -28.72 7.64
CA ALA A 530 -28.12 -27.71 6.87
C ALA A 530 -27.22 -28.34 5.78
N LYS A 531 -26.52 -29.44 6.09
CA LYS A 531 -25.71 -30.18 5.12
C LYS A 531 -26.56 -30.75 4.00
N GLN A 532 -27.71 -31.34 4.35
CA GLN A 532 -28.64 -31.91 3.39
C GLN A 532 -29.20 -30.83 2.44
N ALA A 533 -29.67 -29.71 3.00
CA ALA A 533 -30.18 -28.58 2.22
C ALA A 533 -29.13 -28.00 1.25
N ARG A 534 -27.86 -27.91 1.66
CA ARG A 534 -26.77 -27.46 0.76
C ARG A 534 -26.49 -28.47 -0.35
N ARG A 535 -26.55 -29.77 -0.06
CA ARG A 535 -26.36 -30.82 -1.07
C ARG A 535 -27.47 -30.76 -2.12
N GLU A 536 -28.71 -30.61 -1.67
CA GLU A 536 -29.88 -30.43 -2.53
C GLU A 536 -29.78 -29.16 -3.36
N HIS A 537 -29.41 -28.02 -2.76
CA HIS A 537 -29.19 -26.77 -3.49
C HIS A 537 -28.08 -26.89 -4.54
N ARG A 538 -26.96 -27.56 -4.22
CA ARG A 538 -25.89 -27.81 -5.21
C ARG A 538 -26.35 -28.71 -6.34
N ALA A 539 -27.12 -29.76 -6.04
CA ALA A 539 -27.71 -30.63 -7.05
C ALA A 539 -28.69 -29.86 -7.94
N ALA A 540 -29.54 -29.02 -7.37
CA ALA A 540 -30.47 -28.16 -8.10
C ALA A 540 -29.72 -27.17 -9.01
N MET A 541 -28.67 -26.52 -8.51
CA MET A 541 -27.83 -25.62 -9.30
C MET A 541 -27.13 -26.34 -10.46
N ALA A 542 -26.62 -27.56 -10.22
CA ALA A 542 -26.00 -28.37 -11.26
C ALA A 542 -27.01 -28.79 -12.34
N ASN A 543 -28.23 -29.16 -11.93
CA ASN A 543 -29.32 -29.50 -12.84
C ASN A 543 -29.74 -28.27 -13.67
N ALA A 544 -29.93 -27.11 -13.04
CA ALA A 544 -30.26 -25.87 -13.73
C ALA A 544 -29.15 -25.42 -14.71
N ALA A 545 -27.89 -25.61 -14.35
CA ALA A 545 -26.77 -25.34 -15.25
C ALA A 545 -26.76 -26.29 -16.46
N LYS A 546 -27.06 -27.58 -16.25
CA LYS A 546 -27.18 -28.58 -17.30
C LYS A 546 -28.35 -28.28 -18.24
N GLU A 547 -29.53 -27.98 -17.70
CA GLU A 547 -30.71 -27.60 -18.50
C GLU A 547 -30.46 -26.34 -19.34
N ASN A 548 -29.78 -25.34 -18.79
CA ASN A 548 -29.38 -24.15 -19.54
C ASN A 548 -28.38 -24.46 -20.67
N SER A 549 -27.46 -25.40 -20.45
CA SER A 549 -26.54 -25.88 -21.49
C SER A 549 -27.29 -26.64 -22.59
N ASP A 550 -28.20 -27.54 -22.23
CA ASP A 550 -28.98 -28.35 -23.16
C ASP A 550 -29.94 -27.48 -24.00
N ARG A 551 -30.51 -26.42 -23.42
CA ARG A 551 -31.29 -25.40 -24.15
C ARG A 551 -30.46 -24.63 -25.17
N ARG A 552 -29.22 -24.27 -24.83
CA ARG A 552 -28.31 -23.59 -25.78
C ARG A 552 -27.95 -24.52 -26.95
N GLY A 553 -27.67 -25.79 -26.69
CA GLY A 553 -27.40 -26.79 -27.73
C GLY A 553 -28.59 -27.04 -28.68
N ARG A 554 -29.83 -27.00 -28.19
CA ARG A 554 -31.03 -27.13 -29.05
C ARG A 554 -31.28 -25.90 -29.94
N ASN A 555 -30.97 -24.69 -29.46
CA ASN A 555 -31.14 -23.46 -30.25
C ASN A 555 -30.13 -23.36 -31.39
N GLU A 556 -28.89 -23.87 -31.23
CA GLU A 556 -27.90 -23.90 -32.30
C GLU A 556 -28.26 -24.93 -33.40
N GLY A 557 -28.91 -26.04 -33.04
CA GLY A 557 -29.42 -27.04 -33.99
C GLY A 557 -30.62 -26.56 -34.83
N SER A 558 -31.39 -25.59 -34.34
CA SER A 558 -32.56 -25.04 -35.06
C SER A 558 -32.17 -23.96 -36.08
N THR A 559 -31.03 -23.28 -35.91
CA THR A 559 -30.57 -22.22 -36.82
C THR A 559 -29.87 -22.71 -38.09
N SER A 560 -29.48 -24.00 -38.17
CA SER A 560 -28.80 -24.55 -39.36
C SER A 560 -29.75 -24.96 -40.49
N ALA A 561 -31.07 -25.06 -40.23
CA ALA A 561 -32.06 -25.49 -41.23
C ALA A 561 -32.74 -24.34 -42.00
N ALA A 562 -32.62 -23.08 -41.55
CA ALA A 562 -33.44 -21.98 -42.06
C ALA A 562 -32.81 -21.11 -43.18
N THR A 563 -31.54 -21.33 -43.55
CA THR A 563 -30.82 -20.42 -44.47
C THR A 563 -30.44 -21.09 -45.79
N LYS A 564 -31.44 -21.61 -46.53
CA LYS A 564 -31.32 -21.95 -47.95
C LYS A 564 -32.55 -21.46 -48.72
N LYS A 565 -32.67 -20.14 -48.96
CA LYS A 565 -33.51 -19.61 -50.05
C LYS A 565 -32.82 -18.48 -50.80
N ARG A 566 -32.26 -18.89 -51.95
CA ARG A 566 -32.16 -18.24 -53.27
C ARG A 566 -32.15 -16.70 -53.33
N LYS A 567 -31.00 -16.17 -53.76
CA LYS A 567 -30.92 -14.97 -54.61
C LYS A 567 -31.59 -15.26 -55.95
N THR A 568 -32.48 -14.39 -56.40
CA THR A 568 -32.85 -14.20 -57.81
C THR A 568 -32.72 -12.72 -58.13
N ASN A 569 -32.02 -12.45 -59.24
CA ASN A 569 -31.66 -11.16 -59.82
C ASN A 569 -32.85 -10.42 -60.45
N SER A 570 -32.56 -9.15 -60.79
CA SER A 570 -33.15 -8.28 -61.84
C SER A 570 -34.61 -7.87 -61.65
N GLU A 571 -35.02 -6.61 -61.78
CA GLU A 571 -34.47 -5.39 -62.42
C GLU A 571 -34.79 -4.15 -61.57
#